data_AF-A0A3M1WRS8-F1
#
_entry.id   AF-A0A3M1WRS8-F1
#
_cell.length_a   1.000
_cell.length_b   1.000
_cell.length_c   1.000
_cell.angle_alpha   90.00
_cell.angle_beta   90.00
_cell.angle_gamma   90.00
#
_symmetry.space_group_name_H-M   'P 1'
#
loop_
_entity.id
_entity.type
_entity.pdbx_description
1 polymer ?
#
loop_
_entity_poly.entity_id
_entity_poly.type
_entity_poly.pdbx_seq_one_letter_code
_entity_poly.pdbx_strand_id
1 'polypeptide(L)'
;PVNSADDLTDLSRWQPKYFDDGEGGQYAPGCLTPHWQLVEPLGLDSAAQFRPPPPPLPGSEQLAMEVKEVVDLQAGLTDEERALVEFMRDGPKSVQQAGHWLIFAQAVSRRDQNTLDQDVKMYHLVTATAMDAFIASWDAKMYYDFARPYALVHDYYQEEIIRAWGGPEAGMTELPGTQWRPYSPGTFLCPPFPSYVSGHSCVSGACGEALRLFTGDDYFGDSVRLVPGILTEPNRLGDTVTLYFPTFTETANMAGQSRVLGGYHIQADNIEGLKLGRKVAGAVFEAFQAHLKGEAQ
;
A
#
# COMPACT_ATOMS: atom_id res chain seq x y z
N PRO A 1 20.38 -6.69 -1.76
CA PRO A 1 20.19 -5.32 -2.32
C PRO A 1 21.56 -4.78 -2.73
N VAL A 2 21.60 -3.91 -3.74
CA VAL A 2 22.86 -3.24 -4.16
C VAL A 2 23.27 -2.14 -3.19
N ASN A 3 22.30 -1.44 -2.58
CA ASN A 3 22.54 -0.45 -1.54
C ASN A 3 22.55 -1.10 -0.15
N SER A 4 23.40 -0.59 0.74
CA SER A 4 23.38 -0.92 2.17
C SER A 4 22.55 0.10 2.95
N ALA A 5 22.32 -0.12 4.25
CA ALA A 5 21.61 0.86 5.08
C ALA A 5 22.38 2.18 5.20
N ASP A 6 23.72 2.10 5.14
CA ASP A 6 24.65 3.21 5.32
C ASP A 6 25.01 3.92 4.01
N ASP A 7 24.98 3.21 2.88
CA ASP A 7 25.50 3.69 1.60
C ASP A 7 24.48 3.55 0.46
N LEU A 8 24.16 4.69 -0.16
CA LEU A 8 23.29 4.80 -1.32
C LEU A 8 24.14 4.92 -2.59
N THR A 9 24.46 3.78 -3.19
CA THR A 9 25.32 3.68 -4.38
C THR A 9 24.56 3.81 -5.70
N ASP A 10 23.28 3.41 -5.73
CA ASP A 10 22.40 3.49 -6.89
C ASP A 10 21.01 3.99 -6.45
N LEU A 11 20.71 5.24 -6.79
CA LEU A 11 19.43 5.90 -6.46
C LEU A 11 18.22 5.23 -7.10
N SER A 12 18.40 4.47 -8.19
CA SER A 12 17.28 3.74 -8.81
C SER A 12 16.88 2.50 -8.01
N ARG A 13 17.67 2.11 -7.00
CA ARG A 13 17.54 0.83 -6.31
C ARG A 13 17.11 0.97 -4.86
N TRP A 14 16.42 -0.05 -4.36
CA TRP A 14 15.93 -0.08 -2.99
C TRP A 14 17.10 -0.06 -2.01
N GLN A 15 16.92 0.72 -0.95
CA GLN A 15 17.86 0.85 0.15
C GLN A 15 17.15 0.44 1.46
N PRO A 16 17.70 -0.53 2.23
CA PRO A 16 17.21 -0.78 3.58
C PRO A 16 17.43 0.44 4.48
N LYS A 17 16.60 0.63 5.50
CA LYS A 17 16.71 1.79 6.41
C LYS A 17 16.67 1.35 7.86
N TYR A 18 17.35 2.09 8.73
CA TYR A 18 17.30 1.87 10.17
C TYR A 18 15.93 2.19 10.74
N PHE A 19 15.38 1.23 11.47
CA PHE A 19 14.17 1.40 12.29
C PHE A 19 14.58 1.40 13.75
N ASP A 20 13.79 2.07 14.58
CA ASP A 20 13.96 2.03 16.02
C ASP A 20 13.53 0.65 16.55
N ASP A 21 14.30 0.07 17.47
CA ASP A 21 13.95 -1.21 18.11
C ASP A 21 12.93 -1.05 19.27
N GLY A 22 12.63 0.20 19.66
CA GLY A 22 11.76 0.53 20.78
C GLY A 22 12.44 0.45 22.15
N GLU A 23 13.71 0.07 22.20
CA GLU A 23 14.55 -0.07 23.40
C GLU A 23 15.72 0.93 23.42
N GLY A 24 15.74 1.87 22.45
CA GLY A 24 16.74 2.92 22.33
C GLY A 24 17.88 2.61 21.36
N GLY A 25 17.81 1.47 20.66
CA GLY A 25 18.70 1.10 19.57
C GLY A 25 18.01 1.16 18.21
N GLN A 26 18.74 0.73 17.18
CA GLN A 26 18.26 0.69 15.81
C GLN A 26 18.72 -0.56 15.09
N TYR A 27 17.94 -1.01 14.11
CA TYR A 27 18.26 -2.15 13.25
C TYR A 27 17.80 -1.90 11.82
N ALA A 28 18.48 -2.49 10.84
CA ALA A 28 18.09 -2.45 9.44
C ALA A 28 17.42 -3.78 9.05
N PRO A 29 16.08 -3.84 8.89
CA PRO A 29 15.41 -5.05 8.46
C PRO A 29 15.83 -5.46 7.04
N GLY A 30 15.99 -6.77 6.84
CA GLY A 30 16.13 -7.34 5.51
C GLY A 30 14.85 -7.23 4.68
N CYS A 31 14.94 -7.51 3.38
CA CYS A 31 13.76 -7.55 2.52
C CYS A 31 12.74 -8.55 3.05
N LEU A 32 11.50 -8.11 3.28
CA LEU A 32 10.45 -8.99 3.76
C LEU A 32 10.05 -10.00 2.67
N THR A 33 10.11 -11.29 3.02
CA THR A 33 9.66 -12.42 2.19
C THR A 33 10.02 -12.28 0.70
N PRO A 34 11.30 -12.10 0.33
CA PRO A 34 11.71 -11.80 -1.05
C PRO A 34 11.39 -12.94 -2.04
N HIS A 35 11.10 -14.13 -1.53
CA HIS A 35 10.75 -15.31 -2.30
C HIS A 35 9.25 -15.43 -2.59
N TRP A 36 8.40 -14.47 -2.16
CA TRP A 36 6.94 -14.59 -2.29
C TRP A 36 6.46 -14.72 -3.75
N GLN A 37 7.19 -14.11 -4.69
CA GLN A 37 6.96 -14.28 -6.14
C GLN A 37 7.19 -15.71 -6.67
N LEU A 38 7.82 -16.59 -5.88
CA LEU A 38 8.07 -17.99 -6.24
C LEU A 38 6.97 -18.92 -5.74
N VAL A 39 5.99 -18.39 -5.01
CA VAL A 39 4.83 -19.18 -4.59
C VAL A 39 3.98 -19.48 -5.82
N GLU A 40 3.48 -20.71 -5.90
CA GLU A 40 2.55 -21.14 -6.95
C GLU A 40 1.25 -20.32 -6.86
N PRO A 41 0.86 -19.59 -7.92
CA PRO A 41 -0.38 -18.84 -7.92
C PRO A 41 -1.61 -19.75 -7.96
N LEU A 42 -2.76 -19.22 -7.52
CA LEU A 42 -4.02 -19.95 -7.47
C LEU A 42 -4.86 -19.79 -8.75
N GLY A 43 -4.86 -18.59 -9.33
CA GLY A 43 -5.60 -18.26 -10.55
C GLY A 43 -4.76 -17.58 -11.63
N LEU A 44 -3.48 -17.29 -11.37
CA LEU A 44 -2.53 -16.80 -12.37
C LEU A 44 -1.69 -17.93 -12.98
N ASP A 45 -1.25 -17.76 -14.22
CA ASP A 45 -0.32 -18.69 -14.89
C ASP A 45 1.10 -18.61 -14.30
N SER A 46 1.47 -17.41 -13.83
CA SER A 46 2.76 -17.15 -13.18
C SER A 46 2.72 -15.80 -12.45
N ALA A 47 3.65 -15.60 -11.52
CA ALA A 47 3.80 -14.31 -10.84
C ALA A 47 4.04 -13.13 -11.80
N ALA A 48 4.66 -13.40 -12.95
CA ALA A 48 5.01 -12.40 -13.96
C ALA A 48 3.90 -12.14 -14.99
N GLN A 49 2.78 -12.87 -14.95
CA GLN A 49 1.75 -12.84 -16.00
C GLN A 49 1.29 -11.42 -16.37
N PHE A 50 1.18 -10.54 -15.38
CA PHE A 50 0.76 -9.15 -15.55
C PHE A 50 1.82 -8.13 -15.15
N ARG A 51 3.11 -8.51 -15.14
CA ARG A 51 4.19 -7.61 -14.70
C ARG A 51 4.04 -6.21 -15.34
N PRO A 52 3.95 -5.14 -14.54
CA PRO A 52 3.79 -3.77 -15.05
C PRO A 52 5.01 -3.29 -15.86
N PRO A 53 4.87 -2.22 -16.68
CA PRO A 53 6.02 -1.54 -17.29
C PRO A 53 7.02 -1.03 -16.22
N PRO A 54 8.26 -0.65 -16.60
CA PRO A 54 9.23 -0.14 -15.63
C PRO A 54 8.77 1.15 -14.93
N PRO A 55 9.21 1.40 -13.69
CA PRO A 55 8.96 2.64 -12.97
C PRO A 55 9.66 3.84 -13.64
N PRO A 56 9.24 5.08 -13.34
CA PRO A 56 9.99 6.26 -13.77
C PRO A 56 11.40 6.25 -13.18
N LEU A 57 12.40 6.54 -14.02
CA LEU A 57 13.81 6.47 -13.65
C LEU A 57 14.31 7.79 -13.02
N PRO A 58 15.34 7.73 -12.15
CA PRO A 58 16.11 8.91 -11.74
C PRO A 58 16.50 9.80 -12.92
N GLY A 59 16.28 11.11 -12.77
CA GLY A 59 16.52 12.11 -13.81
C GLY A 59 15.37 12.32 -14.81
N SER A 60 14.28 11.55 -14.73
CA SER A 60 13.08 11.81 -15.52
C SER A 60 12.22 12.92 -14.93
N GLU A 61 11.56 13.70 -15.79
CA GLU A 61 10.60 14.73 -15.38
C GLU A 61 9.44 14.15 -14.57
N GLN A 62 8.96 12.96 -14.96
CA GLN A 62 7.91 12.26 -14.25
C GLN A 62 8.32 11.98 -12.80
N LEU A 63 9.50 11.41 -12.56
CA LEU A 63 9.93 11.10 -11.20
C LEU A 63 10.08 12.37 -10.35
N ALA A 64 10.62 13.44 -10.92
CA ALA A 64 10.75 14.72 -10.22
C ALA A 64 9.40 15.27 -9.77
N MET A 65 8.38 15.21 -10.64
CA MET A 65 7.02 15.64 -10.30
C MET A 65 6.41 14.77 -9.19
N GLU A 66 6.55 13.45 -9.27
CA GLU A 66 5.95 12.54 -8.28
C GLU A 66 6.67 12.56 -6.93
N VAL A 67 7.99 12.82 -6.90
CA VAL A 67 8.73 13.06 -5.64
C VAL A 67 8.27 14.35 -4.99
N LYS A 68 8.06 15.41 -5.79
CA LYS A 68 7.50 16.67 -5.29
C LYS A 68 6.07 16.47 -4.76
N GLU A 69 5.25 15.72 -5.47
CA GLU A 69 3.87 15.39 -5.06
C GLU A 69 3.84 14.73 -3.68
N VAL A 70 4.74 13.78 -3.40
CA VAL A 70 4.85 13.16 -2.07
C VAL A 70 5.12 14.18 -0.96
N VAL A 71 6.04 15.12 -1.18
CA VAL A 71 6.38 16.16 -0.20
C VAL A 71 5.21 17.13 -0.02
N ASP A 72 4.64 17.63 -1.12
CA ASP A 72 3.54 18.60 -1.10
C ASP A 72 2.30 18.03 -0.41
N LEU A 73 1.91 16.80 -0.75
CA LEU A 73 0.77 16.12 -0.15
C LEU A 73 0.97 15.87 1.33
N GLN A 74 2.17 15.43 1.74
CA GLN A 74 2.46 15.24 3.16
C GLN A 74 2.38 16.57 3.92
N ALA A 75 2.95 17.65 3.38
CA ALA A 75 2.95 18.98 4.01
C ALA A 75 1.52 19.55 4.19
N GLY A 76 0.59 19.11 3.35
CA GLY A 76 -0.81 19.52 3.32
C GLY A 76 -1.80 18.59 4.02
N LEU A 77 -1.34 17.53 4.71
CA LEU A 77 -2.22 16.52 5.31
C LEU A 77 -3.32 17.13 6.19
N THR A 78 -4.56 16.88 5.79
CA THR A 78 -5.76 17.17 6.56
C THR A 78 -6.02 16.09 7.62
N ASP A 79 -6.91 16.35 8.57
CA ASP A 79 -7.34 15.35 9.56
C ASP A 79 -7.98 14.12 8.92
N GLU A 80 -8.73 14.30 7.82
CA GLU A 80 -9.32 13.18 7.07
C GLU A 80 -8.23 12.33 6.39
N GLU A 81 -7.22 12.97 5.79
CA GLU A 81 -6.11 12.25 5.14
C GLU A 81 -5.20 11.57 6.16
N ARG A 82 -4.92 12.20 7.31
CA ARG A 82 -4.21 11.56 8.43
C ARG A 82 -4.96 10.31 8.90
N ALA A 83 -6.27 10.42 9.08
CA ALA A 83 -7.12 9.29 9.44
C ALA A 83 -7.07 8.19 8.37
N LEU A 84 -7.14 8.54 7.09
CA LEU A 84 -7.06 7.59 5.99
C LEU A 84 -5.70 6.87 5.95
N VAL A 85 -4.59 7.60 6.14
CA VAL A 85 -3.25 7.01 6.21
C VAL A 85 -3.15 6.01 7.36
N GLU A 86 -3.62 6.37 8.56
CA GLU A 86 -3.61 5.48 9.72
C GLU A 86 -4.51 4.26 9.54
N PHE A 87 -5.72 4.47 9.03
CA PHE A 87 -6.72 3.43 8.79
C PHE A 87 -6.19 2.41 7.77
N MET A 88 -5.62 2.88 6.66
CA MET A 88 -5.12 2.01 5.58
C MET A 88 -3.73 1.44 5.84
N ARG A 89 -2.90 2.04 6.71
CA ARG A 89 -1.63 1.42 7.13
C ARG A 89 -1.88 0.22 8.04
N ASP A 90 -3.01 0.24 8.72
CA ASP A 90 -3.28 -0.57 9.89
C ASP A 90 -2.23 -0.36 11.01
N GLY A 91 -2.50 -0.90 12.20
CA GLY A 91 -1.56 -0.91 13.32
C GLY A 91 -0.61 -2.13 13.32
N PRO A 92 0.46 -2.12 14.13
CA PRO A 92 1.44 -3.23 14.22
C PRO A 92 0.87 -4.58 14.71
N LYS A 93 -0.36 -4.61 15.24
CA LYS A 93 -1.08 -5.83 15.68
C LYS A 93 -2.35 -6.09 14.85
N SER A 94 -2.38 -5.60 13.61
CA SER A 94 -3.56 -5.66 12.76
C SER A 94 -3.61 -6.91 11.89
N VAL A 95 -4.73 -7.03 11.18
CA VAL A 95 -5.00 -8.05 10.18
C VAL A 95 -4.21 -7.83 8.86
N GLN A 96 -3.44 -6.74 8.77
CA GLN A 96 -2.73 -6.28 7.57
C GLN A 96 -3.67 -6.13 6.36
N GLN A 97 -3.13 -5.77 5.19
CA GLN A 97 -3.95 -5.40 4.03
C GLN A 97 -4.94 -6.47 3.58
N ALA A 98 -4.51 -7.73 3.45
CA ALA A 98 -5.42 -8.80 3.05
C ALA A 98 -6.56 -9.00 4.07
N GLY A 99 -6.24 -8.90 5.36
CA GLY A 99 -7.25 -9.00 6.40
C GLY A 99 -8.15 -7.77 6.50
N HIS A 100 -7.68 -6.59 6.13
CA HIS A 100 -8.51 -5.38 6.04
C HIS A 100 -9.62 -5.57 5.01
N TRP A 101 -9.29 -6.15 3.85
CA TRP A 101 -10.29 -6.50 2.83
C TRP A 101 -11.22 -7.63 3.25
N LEU A 102 -10.82 -8.51 4.17
CA LEU A 102 -11.73 -9.46 4.83
C LEU A 102 -12.72 -8.76 5.76
N ILE A 103 -12.33 -7.70 6.46
CA ILE A 103 -13.25 -6.89 7.27
C ILE A 103 -14.28 -6.21 6.36
N PHE A 104 -13.87 -5.68 5.20
CA PHE A 104 -14.81 -5.15 4.21
C PHE A 104 -15.74 -6.23 3.65
N ALA A 105 -15.23 -7.43 3.33
CA ALA A 105 -16.07 -8.55 2.93
C ALA A 105 -17.08 -8.94 4.03
N GLN A 106 -16.72 -8.85 5.31
CA GLN A 106 -17.67 -9.02 6.42
C GLN A 106 -18.74 -7.93 6.45
N ALA A 107 -18.40 -6.68 6.11
CA ALA A 107 -19.38 -5.61 5.97
C ALA A 107 -20.36 -5.89 4.81
N VAL A 108 -19.86 -6.38 3.68
CA VAL A 108 -20.67 -6.82 2.54
C VAL A 108 -21.61 -7.96 2.94
N SER A 109 -21.11 -9.01 3.60
CA SER A 109 -21.93 -10.12 4.11
C SER A 109 -23.12 -9.64 4.95
N ARG A 110 -22.86 -8.72 5.90
CA ARG A 110 -23.92 -8.14 6.75
C ARG A 110 -24.90 -7.28 5.97
N ARG A 111 -24.41 -6.44 5.05
CA ARG A 111 -25.22 -5.54 4.22
C ARG A 111 -26.17 -6.31 3.32
N ASP A 112 -25.67 -7.36 2.67
CA ASP A 112 -26.39 -8.13 1.64
C ASP A 112 -27.12 -9.35 2.23
N GLN A 113 -26.98 -9.58 3.53
CA GLN A 113 -27.57 -10.70 4.27
C GLN A 113 -27.18 -12.07 3.65
N ASN A 114 -25.90 -12.22 3.34
CA ASN A 114 -25.38 -13.44 2.73
C ASN A 114 -25.72 -14.69 3.54
N THR A 115 -26.03 -15.77 2.84
CA THR A 115 -26.07 -17.13 3.38
C THR A 115 -24.66 -17.67 3.58
N LEU A 116 -24.53 -18.76 4.34
CA LEU A 116 -23.24 -19.45 4.52
C LEU A 116 -22.58 -19.81 3.17
N ASP A 117 -23.35 -20.31 2.20
CA ASP A 117 -22.85 -20.69 0.89
C ASP A 117 -22.32 -19.49 0.08
N GLN A 118 -22.96 -18.32 0.22
CA GLN A 118 -22.50 -17.09 -0.42
C GLN A 118 -21.22 -16.59 0.26
N ASP A 119 -21.16 -16.61 1.59
CA ASP A 119 -19.99 -16.16 2.33
C ASP A 119 -18.77 -17.02 2.07
N VAL A 120 -18.90 -18.36 2.07
CA VAL A 120 -17.77 -19.26 1.74
C VAL A 120 -17.20 -18.93 0.36
N LYS A 121 -18.06 -18.67 -0.63
CA LYS A 121 -17.65 -18.30 -1.99
C LYS A 121 -16.98 -16.92 -2.04
N MET A 122 -17.57 -15.93 -1.38
CA MET A 122 -17.05 -14.56 -1.34
C MET A 122 -15.67 -14.51 -0.66
N TYR A 123 -15.54 -15.07 0.54
CA TYR A 123 -14.28 -15.08 1.27
C TYR A 123 -13.20 -15.86 0.53
N HIS A 124 -13.55 -17.00 -0.09
CA HIS A 124 -12.62 -17.75 -0.91
C HIS A 124 -12.10 -16.90 -2.09
N LEU A 125 -12.99 -16.26 -2.85
CA LEU A 125 -12.59 -15.39 -3.95
C LEU A 125 -11.70 -14.23 -3.48
N VAL A 126 -12.08 -13.52 -2.41
CA VAL A 126 -11.31 -12.38 -1.88
C VAL A 126 -9.92 -12.81 -1.42
N THR A 127 -9.82 -13.91 -0.67
CA THR A 127 -8.52 -14.41 -0.17
C THR A 127 -7.63 -14.96 -1.26
N ALA A 128 -8.18 -15.72 -2.21
CA ALA A 128 -7.43 -16.21 -3.36
C ALA A 128 -6.90 -15.05 -4.21
N THR A 129 -7.75 -14.03 -4.43
CA THR A 129 -7.38 -12.82 -5.15
C THR A 129 -6.27 -12.04 -4.44
N ALA A 130 -6.38 -11.88 -3.10
CA ALA A 130 -5.34 -11.22 -2.31
C ALA A 130 -3.99 -11.97 -2.37
N MET A 131 -4.02 -13.31 -2.33
CA MET A 131 -2.83 -14.14 -2.43
C MET A 131 -2.08 -13.89 -3.75
N ASP A 132 -2.79 -14.00 -4.87
CA ASP A 132 -2.21 -13.82 -6.20
C ASP A 132 -1.79 -12.37 -6.45
N ALA A 133 -2.50 -11.40 -5.86
CA ALA A 133 -2.09 -10.00 -5.93
C ALA A 133 -0.77 -9.74 -5.18
N PHE A 134 -0.53 -10.43 -4.07
CA PHE A 134 0.77 -10.39 -3.40
C PHE A 134 1.87 -11.06 -4.21
N ILE A 135 1.59 -12.23 -4.81
CA ILE A 135 2.55 -12.92 -5.69
C ILE A 135 2.96 -12.00 -6.85
N ALA A 136 1.99 -11.42 -7.56
CA ALA A 136 2.23 -10.55 -8.71
C ALA A 136 2.94 -9.23 -8.32
N SER A 137 2.58 -8.63 -7.18
CA SER A 137 3.26 -7.40 -6.73
C SER A 137 4.69 -7.67 -6.23
N TRP A 138 4.96 -8.82 -5.60
CA TRP A 138 6.33 -9.19 -5.24
C TRP A 138 7.21 -9.46 -6.46
N ASP A 139 6.65 -10.06 -7.51
CA ASP A 139 7.35 -10.23 -8.80
C ASP A 139 7.86 -8.88 -9.33
N ALA A 140 6.98 -7.88 -9.44
CA ALA A 140 7.37 -6.54 -9.87
C ALA A 140 8.45 -5.94 -8.94
N LYS A 141 8.27 -6.07 -7.62
CA LYS A 141 9.20 -5.53 -6.61
C LYS A 141 10.60 -6.10 -6.74
N MET A 142 10.75 -7.41 -6.86
CA MET A 142 12.10 -7.98 -6.96
C MET A 142 12.68 -7.84 -8.36
N TYR A 143 11.84 -7.78 -9.40
CA TYR A 143 12.30 -7.55 -10.76
C TYR A 143 12.89 -6.15 -10.94
N TYR A 144 12.20 -5.12 -10.42
CA TYR A 144 12.64 -3.72 -10.57
C TYR A 144 13.53 -3.24 -9.43
N ASP A 145 13.45 -3.83 -8.23
CA ASP A 145 14.23 -3.43 -7.04
C ASP A 145 14.19 -1.91 -6.81
N PHE A 146 13.06 -1.26 -7.06
CA PHE A 146 12.99 0.20 -7.16
C PHE A 146 13.06 0.94 -5.82
N ALA A 147 13.70 2.11 -5.84
CA ALA A 147 13.87 2.99 -4.68
C ALA A 147 12.55 3.48 -4.06
N ARG A 148 12.59 3.75 -2.76
CA ARG A 148 11.48 4.30 -1.97
C ARG A 148 11.51 5.83 -1.97
N PRO A 149 10.37 6.51 -1.75
CA PRO A 149 10.34 7.97 -1.60
C PRO A 149 11.34 8.51 -0.58
N TYR A 150 11.63 7.77 0.49
CA TYR A 150 12.66 8.15 1.47
C TYR A 150 13.99 8.51 0.82
N ALA A 151 14.55 7.60 0.02
CA ALA A 151 15.85 7.85 -0.63
C ALA A 151 15.73 8.94 -1.71
N LEU A 152 14.60 8.97 -2.43
CA LEU A 152 14.37 9.93 -3.50
C LEU A 152 14.22 11.37 -2.99
N VAL A 153 13.44 11.59 -1.93
CA VAL A 153 13.25 12.93 -1.34
C VAL A 153 14.58 13.45 -0.78
N HIS A 154 15.35 12.59 -0.10
CA HIS A 154 16.67 12.97 0.44
C HIS A 154 17.63 13.42 -0.67
N ASP A 155 17.64 12.72 -1.80
CA ASP A 155 18.50 13.05 -2.96
C ASP A 155 18.04 14.32 -3.70
N TYR A 156 16.72 14.48 -3.89
CA TYR A 156 16.16 15.60 -4.66
C TYR A 156 16.18 16.93 -3.91
N TYR A 157 15.91 16.90 -2.60
CA TYR A 157 15.80 18.11 -1.78
C TYR A 157 17.06 18.44 -0.99
N GLN A 158 17.86 17.43 -0.57
CA GLN A 158 19.12 17.65 0.15
C GLN A 158 18.94 18.64 1.33
N GLU A 159 19.71 19.72 1.36
CA GLU A 159 19.66 20.76 2.39
C GLU A 159 18.58 21.84 2.15
N GLU A 160 17.77 21.71 1.10
CA GLU A 160 16.61 22.58 0.89
C GLU A 160 15.65 22.45 2.07
N ILE A 161 15.28 23.60 2.65
CA ILE A 161 14.29 23.65 3.72
C ILE A 161 12.90 23.47 3.13
N ILE A 162 12.24 22.39 3.52
CA ILE A 162 10.88 22.04 3.11
C ILE A 162 9.96 21.97 4.32
N ARG A 163 8.67 22.23 4.11
CA ARG A 163 7.64 21.92 5.10
C ARG A 163 7.34 20.43 5.04
N ALA A 164 7.53 19.71 6.13
CA ALA A 164 7.31 18.27 6.21
C ALA A 164 6.99 17.81 7.63
N TRP A 165 6.65 16.53 7.79
CA TRP A 165 6.39 15.95 9.10
C TRP A 165 7.70 15.62 9.83
N GLY A 166 7.97 16.32 10.94
CA GLY A 166 9.18 16.16 11.75
C GLY A 166 9.13 15.00 12.76
N GLY A 167 8.08 14.18 12.74
CA GLY A 167 7.87 13.09 13.70
C GLY A 167 6.80 13.40 14.76
N PRO A 168 6.46 12.41 15.62
CA PRO A 168 5.32 12.48 16.54
C PRO A 168 5.35 13.67 17.50
N GLU A 169 6.54 14.03 17.96
CA GLU A 169 6.73 15.10 18.93
C GLU A 169 6.76 16.48 18.27
N ALA A 170 7.21 16.58 17.02
CA ALA A 170 7.35 17.86 16.30
C ALA A 170 6.08 18.22 15.51
N GLY A 171 5.38 17.24 14.94
CA GLY A 171 4.31 17.48 13.97
C GLY A 171 4.85 18.07 12.66
N MET A 172 4.02 18.85 11.95
CA MET A 172 4.44 19.56 10.74
C MET A 172 5.36 20.74 11.06
N THR A 173 6.53 20.79 10.44
CA THR A 173 7.57 21.81 10.66
C THR A 173 8.37 22.08 9.39
N GLU A 174 9.23 23.09 9.41
CA GLU A 174 10.30 23.27 8.42
C GLU A 174 11.53 22.45 8.82
N LEU A 175 12.09 21.69 7.87
CA LEU A 175 13.28 20.86 8.04
C LEU A 175 14.03 20.70 6.71
N PRO A 176 15.35 20.43 6.71
CA PRO A 176 16.05 20.12 5.46
C PRO A 176 15.56 18.79 4.87
N GLY A 177 15.53 18.66 3.55
CA GLY A 177 15.12 17.44 2.84
C GLY A 177 15.83 16.16 3.31
N THR A 178 17.09 16.26 3.76
CA THR A 178 17.86 15.16 4.38
C THR A 178 17.27 14.64 5.70
N GLN A 179 16.36 15.38 6.33
CA GLN A 179 15.62 14.96 7.53
C GLN A 179 14.18 14.55 7.24
N TRP A 180 13.75 14.58 5.97
CA TRP A 180 12.40 14.18 5.59
C TRP A 180 12.14 12.71 5.97
N ARG A 181 10.91 12.43 6.40
CA ARG A 181 10.47 11.07 6.74
C ARG A 181 9.01 10.87 6.35
N PRO A 182 8.60 9.62 6.03
CA PRO A 182 7.20 9.26 5.88
C PRO A 182 6.40 9.54 7.16
N TYR A 183 5.08 9.73 7.02
CA TYR A 183 4.14 9.86 8.14
C TYR A 183 3.95 8.50 8.83
N SER A 184 4.97 8.09 9.59
CA SER A 184 5.11 6.75 10.17
C SER A 184 5.96 6.76 11.44
N PRO A 185 5.63 5.94 12.46
CA PRO A 185 6.47 5.79 13.64
C PRO A 185 7.86 5.25 13.29
N GLY A 186 8.87 5.57 14.09
CA GLY A 186 10.26 5.15 13.82
C GLY A 186 10.49 3.63 13.92
N THR A 187 9.65 2.93 14.68
CA THR A 187 9.63 1.46 14.74
C THR A 187 9.14 0.78 13.47
N PHE A 188 8.53 1.56 12.56
CA PHE A 188 8.16 1.14 11.21
C PHE A 188 8.33 2.32 10.25
N LEU A 189 9.57 2.73 9.99
CA LEU A 189 9.85 3.95 9.23
C LEU A 189 9.25 3.91 7.81
N CYS A 190 9.47 2.81 7.10
CA CYS A 190 8.89 2.53 5.78
C CYS A 190 8.86 1.01 5.55
N PRO A 191 8.02 0.46 4.67
CA PRO A 191 8.00 -1.00 4.51
C PRO A 191 9.34 -1.55 3.96
N PRO A 192 9.91 -2.62 4.56
CA PRO A 192 11.26 -3.09 4.26
C PRO A 192 11.30 -3.99 3.02
N PHE A 193 10.99 -3.41 1.87
CA PHE A 193 11.04 -4.05 0.55
C PHE A 193 10.96 -2.97 -0.56
N PRO A 194 11.35 -3.28 -1.81
CA PRO A 194 11.31 -2.35 -2.93
C PRO A 194 9.96 -1.69 -3.17
N SER A 195 9.97 -0.50 -3.75
CA SER A 195 8.77 0.34 -3.86
C SER A 195 7.80 -0.13 -4.93
N TYR A 196 8.29 -0.36 -6.15
CA TYR A 196 7.42 -0.53 -7.32
C TYR A 196 7.00 -1.98 -7.58
N VAL A 197 5.72 -2.31 -7.74
CA VAL A 197 4.53 -1.47 -7.52
C VAL A 197 4.11 -1.47 -6.04
N SER A 198 3.22 -0.55 -5.65
CA SER A 198 2.64 -0.57 -4.30
C SER A 198 1.84 -1.86 -4.08
N GLY A 199 2.27 -2.66 -3.11
CA GLY A 199 1.59 -3.91 -2.74
C GLY A 199 0.22 -3.66 -2.12
N HIS A 200 0.08 -2.59 -1.32
CA HIS A 200 -1.21 -2.18 -0.76
C HIS A 200 -2.19 -1.83 -1.88
N SER A 201 -1.74 -1.09 -2.89
CA SER A 201 -2.57 -0.65 -4.02
C SER A 201 -2.93 -1.81 -4.92
N CYS A 202 -2.01 -2.76 -5.12
CA CYS A 202 -2.28 -4.00 -5.84
C CYS A 202 -3.33 -4.87 -5.14
N VAL A 203 -3.16 -5.17 -3.86
CA VAL A 203 -4.14 -5.96 -3.11
C VAL A 203 -5.49 -5.26 -3.03
N SER A 204 -5.50 -3.94 -2.81
CA SER A 204 -6.73 -3.17 -2.76
C SER A 204 -7.46 -3.11 -4.10
N GLY A 205 -6.73 -2.88 -5.20
CA GLY A 205 -7.31 -2.94 -6.54
C GLY A 205 -7.85 -4.33 -6.87
N ALA A 206 -7.20 -5.39 -6.38
CA ALA A 206 -7.63 -6.76 -6.62
C ALA A 206 -8.85 -7.14 -5.79
N CYS A 207 -8.83 -6.94 -4.48
CA CYS A 207 -9.93 -7.28 -3.59
C CYS A 207 -11.19 -6.44 -3.83
N GLY A 208 -11.02 -5.14 -4.12
CA GLY A 208 -12.13 -4.26 -4.49
C GLY A 208 -12.82 -4.73 -5.77
N GLU A 209 -12.03 -5.07 -6.79
CA GLU A 209 -12.55 -5.62 -8.05
C GLU A 209 -13.20 -7.00 -7.86
N ALA A 210 -12.62 -7.87 -7.03
CA ALA A 210 -13.20 -9.17 -6.71
C ALA A 210 -14.57 -9.04 -6.02
N LEU A 211 -14.71 -8.11 -5.06
CA LEU A 211 -16.01 -7.84 -4.42
C LEU A 211 -17.02 -7.30 -5.43
N ARG A 212 -16.61 -6.34 -6.29
CA ARG A 212 -17.45 -5.81 -7.36
C ARG A 212 -17.93 -6.90 -8.33
N LEU A 213 -17.04 -7.80 -8.73
CA LEU A 213 -17.38 -8.94 -9.61
C LEU A 213 -18.31 -9.94 -8.92
N PHE A 214 -18.12 -10.17 -7.61
CA PHE A 214 -18.93 -11.08 -6.82
C PHE A 214 -20.36 -10.56 -6.62
N THR A 215 -20.51 -9.29 -6.23
CA THR A 215 -21.80 -8.65 -5.99
C THR A 215 -22.52 -8.29 -7.30
N GLY A 216 -21.77 -8.10 -8.39
CA GLY A 216 -22.29 -7.59 -9.65
C GLY A 216 -22.55 -6.07 -9.64
N ASP A 217 -22.10 -5.36 -8.60
CA ASP A 217 -22.29 -3.92 -8.40
C ASP A 217 -21.07 -3.30 -7.70
N ASP A 218 -20.72 -2.05 -8.02
CA ASP A 218 -19.60 -1.34 -7.40
C ASP A 218 -19.95 -0.69 -6.06
N TYR A 219 -21.23 -0.58 -5.71
CA TYR A 219 -21.66 -0.02 -4.43
C TYR A 219 -21.04 -0.76 -3.23
N PHE A 220 -20.44 -0.01 -2.29
CA PHE A 220 -19.98 -0.52 -1.00
C PHE A 220 -20.81 0.09 0.14
N GLY A 221 -20.72 1.42 0.31
CA GLY A 221 -21.54 2.19 1.23
C GLY A 221 -21.18 2.04 2.71
N ASP A 222 -19.93 1.69 3.04
CA ASP A 222 -19.46 1.57 4.42
C ASP A 222 -18.84 2.89 4.92
N SER A 223 -18.67 3.02 6.22
CA SER A 223 -18.00 4.16 6.83
C SER A 223 -17.37 3.82 8.17
N VAL A 224 -16.34 4.56 8.53
CA VAL A 224 -15.66 4.40 9.83
C VAL A 224 -15.41 5.76 10.45
N ARG A 225 -15.72 5.87 11.75
CA ARG A 225 -15.42 7.05 12.54
C ARG A 225 -14.16 6.81 13.36
N LEU A 226 -13.17 7.70 13.24
CA LEU A 226 -11.90 7.60 13.95
C LEU A 226 -11.32 8.97 14.27
N VAL A 227 -10.34 8.99 15.18
CA VAL A 227 -9.58 10.19 15.52
C VAL A 227 -8.20 10.07 14.89
N PRO A 228 -7.79 11.00 14.02
CA PRO A 228 -6.47 10.96 13.39
C PRO A 228 -5.35 11.21 14.40
N GLY A 229 -4.23 10.52 14.20
CA GLY A 229 -3.03 10.65 15.02
C GLY A 229 -2.93 9.61 16.14
N ILE A 230 -3.97 8.79 16.39
CA ILE A 230 -3.93 7.78 17.46
C ILE A 230 -2.74 6.84 17.31
N LEU A 231 -2.40 6.46 16.08
CA LEU A 231 -1.35 5.46 15.81
C LEU A 231 0.01 6.09 15.52
N THR A 232 0.07 7.37 15.15
CA THR A 232 1.28 8.01 14.60
C THR A 232 1.72 9.22 15.42
N GLU A 233 0.79 9.96 16.01
CA GLU A 233 1.02 11.19 16.76
C GLU A 233 0.09 11.29 17.98
N PRO A 234 0.19 10.38 18.97
CA PRO A 234 -0.80 10.26 20.04
C PRO A 234 -0.92 11.52 20.92
N ASN A 235 0.10 12.39 20.88
CA ASN A 235 0.13 13.68 21.58
C ASN A 235 -0.41 14.86 20.74
N ARG A 236 -0.81 14.63 19.48
CA ARG A 236 -1.27 15.65 18.52
C ARG A 236 -2.49 15.16 17.72
N LEU A 237 -3.53 14.76 18.43
CA LEU A 237 -4.77 14.30 17.82
C LEU A 237 -5.47 15.41 17.03
N GLY A 238 -6.09 15.06 15.92
CA GLY A 238 -7.01 15.94 15.19
C GLY A 238 -8.47 15.76 15.62
N ASP A 239 -9.38 16.45 14.93
CA ASP A 239 -10.81 16.32 15.16
C ASP A 239 -11.30 14.94 14.70
N THR A 240 -12.36 14.43 15.34
CA THR A 240 -12.94 13.15 14.94
C THR A 240 -13.55 13.26 13.54
N VAL A 241 -13.11 12.42 12.63
CA VAL A 241 -13.59 12.37 11.24
C VAL A 241 -14.38 11.09 10.97
N THR A 242 -15.15 11.09 9.89
CA THR A 242 -15.79 9.88 9.35
C THR A 242 -15.27 9.67 7.94
N LEU A 243 -14.54 8.58 7.70
CA LEU A 243 -14.17 8.17 6.36
C LEU A 243 -15.35 7.44 5.73
N TYR A 244 -15.72 7.83 4.51
CA TYR A 244 -16.81 7.23 3.76
C TYR A 244 -16.25 6.43 2.58
N PHE A 245 -16.78 5.21 2.39
CA PHE A 245 -16.35 4.26 1.37
C PHE A 245 -17.53 3.97 0.43
N PRO A 246 -17.78 4.84 -0.58
CA PRO A 246 -18.99 4.78 -1.41
C PRO A 246 -19.03 3.52 -2.28
N THR A 247 -17.91 3.20 -2.92
CA THR A 247 -17.80 2.08 -3.86
C THR A 247 -16.54 1.27 -3.59
N PHE A 248 -16.52 0.01 -4.04
CA PHE A 248 -15.33 -0.83 -3.93
C PHE A 248 -14.15 -0.23 -4.70
N THR A 249 -14.43 0.29 -5.90
CA THR A 249 -13.42 0.98 -6.71
C THR A 249 -12.82 2.18 -5.99
N GLU A 250 -13.65 3.04 -5.39
CA GLU A 250 -13.17 4.22 -4.70
C GLU A 250 -12.45 3.87 -3.41
N THR A 251 -12.94 2.88 -2.67
CA THR A 251 -12.25 2.35 -1.48
C THR A 251 -10.83 1.88 -1.82
N ALA A 252 -10.67 1.17 -2.94
CA ALA A 252 -9.37 0.76 -3.43
C ALA A 252 -8.48 1.95 -3.83
N ASN A 253 -9.04 2.96 -4.51
CA ASN A 253 -8.31 4.17 -4.87
C ASN A 253 -7.85 4.95 -3.64
N MET A 254 -8.72 5.12 -2.63
CA MET A 254 -8.40 5.74 -1.34
C MET A 254 -7.29 4.98 -0.61
N ALA A 255 -7.35 3.64 -0.62
CA ALA A 255 -6.29 2.80 -0.06
C ALA A 255 -4.96 3.03 -0.76
N GLY A 256 -4.97 3.15 -2.09
CA GLY A 256 -3.81 3.59 -2.85
C GLY A 256 -3.35 4.97 -2.43
N GLN A 257 -4.21 5.99 -2.52
CA GLN A 257 -3.88 7.39 -2.23
C GLN A 257 -3.24 7.57 -0.85
N SER A 258 -3.70 6.82 0.15
CA SER A 258 -3.12 6.79 1.50
C SER A 258 -1.61 6.51 1.51
N ARG A 259 -1.09 5.79 0.51
CA ARG A 259 0.32 5.43 0.42
C ARG A 259 1.20 6.60 -0.02
N VAL A 260 0.68 7.48 -0.85
CA VAL A 260 1.38 8.68 -1.33
C VAL A 260 1.28 9.77 -0.28
N LEU A 261 0.06 9.98 0.26
CA LEU A 261 -0.19 10.85 1.42
C LEU A 261 0.76 10.55 2.60
N GLY A 262 0.94 9.26 2.91
CA GLY A 262 1.84 8.82 3.97
C GLY A 262 3.34 8.86 3.62
N GLY A 263 3.71 9.13 2.37
CA GLY A 263 5.11 9.15 1.91
C GLY A 263 5.75 7.77 1.71
N TYR A 264 4.95 6.72 1.50
CA TYR A 264 5.44 5.35 1.34
C TYR A 264 5.74 4.95 -0.10
N HIS A 265 5.05 5.58 -1.05
CA HIS A 265 5.08 5.30 -2.48
C HIS A 265 4.98 6.60 -3.28
N ILE A 266 5.55 6.61 -4.49
CA ILE A 266 5.25 7.64 -5.51
C ILE A 266 3.95 7.29 -6.26
N GLN A 267 3.39 8.23 -7.01
CA GLN A 267 2.10 8.02 -7.67
C GLN A 267 2.13 6.92 -8.74
N ALA A 268 3.24 6.73 -9.46
CA ALA A 268 3.41 5.64 -10.42
C ALA A 268 3.29 4.25 -9.76
N ASP A 269 3.91 4.03 -8.59
CA ASP A 269 3.79 2.79 -7.82
C ASP A 269 2.32 2.47 -7.52
N ASN A 270 1.55 3.52 -7.24
CA ASN A 270 0.16 3.47 -6.84
C ASN A 270 -0.75 3.11 -8.01
N ILE A 271 -0.63 3.87 -9.11
CA ILE A 271 -1.43 3.72 -10.32
C ILE A 271 -1.20 2.33 -10.93
N GLU A 272 0.06 1.94 -11.09
CA GLU A 272 0.40 0.64 -11.68
C GLU A 272 0.07 -0.52 -10.73
N GLY A 273 0.16 -0.30 -9.41
CA GLY A 273 -0.33 -1.24 -8.40
C GLY A 273 -1.83 -1.50 -8.56
N LEU A 274 -2.67 -0.46 -8.57
CA LEU A 274 -4.12 -0.61 -8.74
C LEU A 274 -4.49 -1.31 -10.07
N LYS A 275 -3.81 -0.95 -11.16
CA LYS A 275 -4.00 -1.59 -12.48
C LYS A 275 -3.63 -3.08 -12.44
N LEU A 276 -2.50 -3.42 -11.82
CA LEU A 276 -2.07 -4.80 -11.65
C LEU A 276 -3.11 -5.60 -10.87
N GLY A 277 -3.55 -5.08 -9.72
CA GLY A 277 -4.55 -5.73 -8.87
C GLY A 277 -5.84 -6.05 -9.60
N ARG A 278 -6.39 -5.10 -10.36
CA ARG A 278 -7.63 -5.31 -11.14
C ARG A 278 -7.48 -6.38 -12.21
N LYS A 279 -6.31 -6.47 -12.87
CA LYS A 279 -6.04 -7.56 -13.83
C LYS A 279 -5.97 -8.92 -13.15
N VAL A 280 -5.32 -8.99 -11.98
CA VAL A 280 -5.26 -10.21 -11.16
C VAL A 280 -6.66 -10.67 -10.76
N ALA A 281 -7.51 -9.76 -10.29
CA ALA A 281 -8.89 -10.08 -9.92
C ALA A 281 -9.69 -10.67 -11.09
N GLY A 282 -9.52 -10.15 -12.31
CA GLY A 282 -10.16 -10.71 -13.50
C GLY A 282 -9.76 -12.18 -13.75
N ALA A 283 -8.46 -12.46 -13.76
CA ALA A 283 -7.96 -13.82 -13.97
C ALA A 283 -8.38 -14.79 -12.86
N VAL A 284 -8.26 -14.38 -11.60
CA VAL A 284 -8.68 -15.19 -10.45
C VAL A 284 -10.18 -15.42 -10.46
N PHE A 285 -10.98 -14.44 -10.86
CA PHE A 285 -12.44 -14.60 -10.98
C PHE A 285 -12.81 -15.58 -12.10
N GLU A 286 -12.12 -15.57 -13.24
CA GLU A 286 -12.32 -16.56 -14.30
C GLU A 286 -12.03 -17.99 -13.81
N ALA A 287 -10.89 -18.20 -13.15
CA ALA A 287 -10.53 -19.48 -12.54
C ALA A 287 -11.56 -19.93 -11.48
N PHE A 288 -11.99 -18.99 -10.64
CA PHE A 288 -13.03 -19.23 -9.63
C PHE A 288 -14.36 -19.66 -10.25
N GLN A 289 -14.81 -19.00 -11.33
CA GLN A 289 -16.03 -19.38 -12.03
C GLN A 289 -15.92 -20.77 -12.68
N ALA A 290 -14.76 -21.13 -13.24
CA ALA A 290 -14.53 -22.46 -13.77
C ALA A 290 -14.63 -23.53 -12.67
N HIS A 291 -14.06 -23.28 -11.48
CA HIS A 291 -14.21 -24.18 -10.33
C HIS A 291 -15.67 -24.35 -9.91
N LEU A 292 -16.46 -23.27 -9.85
CA LEU A 292 -17.88 -23.36 -9.48
C LEU A 292 -18.72 -24.16 -10.48
N LYS A 293 -18.32 -24.19 -11.76
CA LYS A 293 -18.99 -24.97 -12.82
C LYS A 293 -18.50 -26.42 -12.91
N GLY A 294 -17.44 -26.78 -12.18
CA GLY A 294 -16.78 -28.09 -12.33
C GLY A 294 -15.96 -28.22 -13.61
N GLU A 295 -15.51 -27.08 -14.17
CA GLU A 295 -14.76 -27.00 -15.43
C GLU A 295 -13.26 -26.77 -15.22
N ALA A 296 -12.83 -26.57 -13.96
CA ALA A 296 -11.43 -26.42 -13.63
C ALA A 296 -10.66 -27.74 -13.84
N GLN A 297 -9.48 -27.64 -14.45
CA GLN A 297 -8.58 -28.78 -14.70
C GLN A 297 -7.75 -29.14 -13.47
#